data_AF-A0A851S9M6-F1
#
_entry.id   AF-A0A851S9M6-F1
#
_cell.length_a   1.000
_cell.length_b   1.000
_cell.length_c   1.000
_cell.angle_alpha   90.00
_cell.angle_beta   90.00
_cell.angle_gamma   90.00
#
_symmetry.space_group_name_H-M   'P 1'
#
loop_
_entity.id
_entity.type
_entity.pdbx_description
1 polymer ?
#
loop_
_entity_poly.entity_id
_entity_poly.type
_entity_poly.pdbx_seq_one_letter_code
_entity_poly.pdbx_strand_id
1 'polypeptide(L)'
;LSRAADFMAMLRLIYPYADTLCEKDFEWLFDCPETKQFLQWFCSTVCEENVLSLAEVEAYEALLAAGKPILEGDALEEALRMCCQAPQLPSLIADEGPSQDALQQELQELKHYRDHQLWRYRKLLAWTNKLQQEQKYLEEEEKVVKQELRMAHMDLKAKIFKTRAVLSQVSKAAKQVSECHGKMGMGQLPTLLCQIDLASYLEQEQQATDAFESFIQQVLPESVQAPGERDGSQEVTERRYNKKTSTPKSLVTDEDELLGAQDSFWKELGQIETAHISAQMEVTVTAAKVEGTHAALEWAQRTLEALEDNQQAVEAELQSQAAVLQRQLHALRFNITQTLTHQLPPLLKAEARRFCQPILHKHFSLEVARLQDTASRQQEAATWLLSQQSRLDLLELQLKRERKELEQKAAWLEKIETVTRESQTRLQEQQNYFRDARPTQKAQPHKWIDPKDLTAIRLWDMLMGRDQEKQPFRSYEAMAAKCSQLIQDKRALEAQLPLEAPMPQVSALESSIEVLYRQLYNSSNQLQLSSPEISELMQQLIVMQDDLYQKLTDLLSDLELKRRSLENPILQAERNLYVYFYCSEDRLREDVEELEKQASASSK
;
A
#
# COMPACT_ATOMS: atom_id res chain seq x y z
N LEU A 1 -48.61 17.58 -14.24
CA LEU A 1 -49.83 16.87 -13.80
C LEU A 1 -49.45 15.41 -13.57
N SER A 2 -49.95 14.79 -12.50
CA SER A 2 -49.74 13.36 -12.22
C SER A 2 -50.45 12.52 -13.29
N ARG A 3 -49.82 11.44 -13.76
CA ARG A 3 -50.42 10.56 -14.80
C ARG A 3 -51.75 9.94 -14.36
N ALA A 4 -51.94 9.78 -13.05
CA ALA A 4 -53.19 9.35 -12.45
C ALA A 4 -54.30 10.43 -12.55
N ALA A 5 -53.96 11.72 -12.51
CA ALA A 5 -54.91 12.81 -12.71
C ALA A 5 -55.47 12.80 -14.13
N ASP A 6 -54.61 12.60 -15.12
CA ASP A 6 -55.01 12.56 -16.53
C ASP A 6 -55.95 11.37 -16.79
N PHE A 7 -55.66 10.21 -16.20
CA PHE A 7 -56.55 9.05 -16.26
C PHE A 7 -57.90 9.28 -15.58
N MET A 8 -57.93 9.89 -14.40
CA MET A 8 -59.17 10.24 -13.72
C MET A 8 -60.01 11.26 -14.49
N ALA A 9 -59.37 12.20 -15.19
CA ALA A 9 -60.06 13.14 -16.05
C ALA A 9 -60.78 12.43 -17.21
N MET A 10 -60.11 11.45 -17.85
CA MET A 10 -60.74 10.69 -18.94
C MET A 10 -61.79 9.70 -18.43
N LEU A 11 -61.59 9.10 -17.24
CA LEU A 11 -62.56 8.17 -16.64
C LEU A 11 -63.89 8.87 -16.33
N ARG A 12 -63.86 10.14 -15.94
CA ARG A 12 -65.07 10.95 -15.69
C ARG A 12 -65.96 11.14 -16.91
N LEU A 13 -65.40 11.07 -18.11
CA LEU A 13 -66.18 11.21 -19.34
C LEU A 13 -67.01 9.96 -19.65
N ILE A 14 -66.61 8.79 -19.15
CA ILE A 14 -67.21 7.50 -19.54
C ILE A 14 -67.89 6.80 -18.37
N TYR A 15 -67.42 7.00 -17.14
CA TYR A 15 -67.90 6.27 -15.96
C TYR A 15 -68.74 7.15 -15.02
N PRO A 16 -70.06 6.89 -14.86
CA PRO A 16 -70.97 7.76 -14.12
C PRO A 16 -70.65 7.95 -12.63
N TYR A 17 -69.91 7.01 -12.03
CA TYR A 17 -69.53 7.06 -10.61
C TYR A 17 -68.07 7.48 -10.41
N ALA A 18 -67.40 7.99 -11.45
CA ALA A 18 -65.99 8.37 -11.39
C ALA A 18 -65.68 9.41 -10.30
N ASP A 19 -66.65 10.28 -9.97
CA ASP A 19 -66.49 11.29 -8.92
C ASP A 19 -66.46 10.72 -7.49
N THR A 20 -66.79 9.44 -7.31
CA THR A 20 -66.68 8.74 -6.02
C THR A 20 -65.30 8.12 -5.78
N LEU A 21 -64.42 8.14 -6.78
CA LEU A 21 -63.11 7.50 -6.77
C LEU A 21 -61.98 8.53 -6.57
N CYS A 22 -60.93 8.14 -5.83
CA CYS A 22 -59.79 9.02 -5.54
C CYS A 22 -58.62 8.74 -6.48
N GLU A 23 -57.98 9.80 -6.99
CA GLU A 23 -56.82 9.71 -7.91
C GLU A 23 -55.68 8.85 -7.35
N LYS A 24 -55.45 8.92 -6.04
CA LYS A 24 -54.35 8.22 -5.36
C LYS A 24 -54.52 6.70 -5.37
N ASP A 25 -55.74 6.21 -5.51
CA ASP A 25 -56.03 4.77 -5.52
C ASP A 25 -55.57 4.10 -6.83
N PHE A 26 -55.23 4.90 -7.85
CA PHE A 26 -54.83 4.42 -9.18
C PHE A 26 -53.35 4.68 -9.51
N GLU A 27 -52.57 5.33 -8.63
CA GLU A 27 -51.15 5.60 -8.89
C GLU A 27 -50.35 4.30 -9.10
N TRP A 28 -50.62 3.25 -8.32
CA TRP A 28 -49.94 1.96 -8.42
C TRP A 28 -50.15 1.25 -9.77
N LEU A 29 -51.24 1.56 -10.49
CA LEU A 29 -51.59 0.93 -11.77
C LEU A 29 -50.63 1.35 -12.90
N PHE A 30 -49.97 2.51 -12.74
CA PHE A 30 -48.96 3.00 -13.68
C PHE A 30 -47.57 2.42 -13.47
N ASP A 31 -47.33 1.79 -12.31
CA ASP A 31 -46.08 1.13 -11.96
C ASP A 31 -46.04 -0.34 -12.40
N CYS A 32 -47.20 -0.94 -12.70
CA CYS A 32 -47.31 -2.26 -13.30
C CYS A 32 -47.01 -2.20 -14.81
N PRO A 33 -45.97 -2.91 -15.31
CA PRO A 33 -45.58 -2.86 -16.71
C PRO A 33 -46.64 -3.44 -17.67
N GLU A 34 -47.48 -4.36 -17.20
CA GLU A 34 -48.55 -4.98 -17.98
C GLU A 34 -49.71 -4.02 -18.28
N THR A 35 -50.07 -3.15 -17.33
CA THR A 35 -51.18 -2.18 -17.47
C THR A 35 -50.73 -0.85 -18.09
N LYS A 36 -49.44 -0.56 -18.06
CA LYS A 36 -48.88 0.71 -18.54
C LYS A 36 -49.18 1.00 -20.02
N GLN A 37 -49.09 0.00 -20.89
CA GLN A 37 -49.38 0.19 -22.32
C GLN A 37 -50.85 0.53 -22.56
N PHE A 38 -51.76 -0.16 -21.86
CA PHE A 38 -53.19 0.12 -21.93
C PHE A 38 -53.53 1.50 -21.39
N LEU A 39 -53.01 1.88 -20.22
CA LEU A 39 -53.28 3.18 -19.62
C LEU A 39 -52.74 4.33 -20.47
N GLN A 40 -51.57 4.16 -21.08
CA GLN A 40 -51.01 5.15 -21.99
C GLN A 40 -51.89 5.32 -23.24
N TRP A 41 -52.35 4.21 -23.83
CA TRP A 41 -53.29 4.25 -24.95
C TRP A 41 -54.63 4.89 -24.57
N PHE A 42 -55.19 4.53 -23.41
CA PHE A 42 -56.47 5.04 -22.94
C PHE A 42 -56.41 6.56 -22.75
N CYS A 43 -55.38 7.08 -22.08
CA CYS A 43 -55.22 8.51 -21.86
C CYS A 43 -54.86 9.30 -23.13
N SER A 44 -54.32 8.66 -24.18
CA SER A 44 -53.96 9.36 -25.43
C SER A 44 -55.05 9.31 -26.50
N THR A 45 -55.94 8.33 -26.44
CA THR A 45 -56.85 8.00 -27.56
C THR A 45 -58.31 8.28 -27.23
N VAL A 46 -58.69 8.10 -25.97
CA VAL A 46 -60.04 8.46 -25.52
C VAL A 46 -60.06 9.97 -25.32
N CYS A 47 -61.02 10.65 -25.94
CA CYS A 47 -61.29 12.08 -25.79
C CYS A 47 -62.79 12.33 -25.97
N GLU A 48 -63.25 13.55 -25.69
CA GLU A 48 -64.68 13.92 -25.82
C GLU A 48 -65.24 13.66 -27.23
N GLU A 49 -64.39 13.74 -28.27
CA GLU A 49 -64.79 13.48 -29.67
C GLU A 49 -65.06 11.99 -29.96
N ASN A 50 -64.48 11.09 -29.16
CA ASN A 50 -64.58 9.64 -29.35
C ASN A 50 -65.57 8.98 -28.38
N VAL A 51 -66.24 9.76 -27.53
CA VAL A 51 -67.19 9.29 -26.51
C VAL A 51 -68.55 9.91 -26.79
N LEU A 52 -69.54 9.08 -27.15
CA LEU A 52 -70.89 9.55 -27.40
C LEU A 52 -71.50 10.12 -26.12
N SER A 53 -71.91 11.37 -26.16
CA SER A 53 -72.60 12.01 -25.04
C SER A 53 -74.02 11.47 -24.90
N LEU A 54 -74.58 11.54 -23.69
CA LEU A 54 -75.96 11.06 -23.43
C LEU A 54 -76.99 11.76 -24.32
N ALA A 55 -76.79 13.04 -24.63
CA ALA A 55 -77.66 13.81 -25.52
C ALA A 55 -77.58 13.33 -26.99
N GLU A 56 -76.41 12.89 -27.45
CA GLU A 56 -76.23 12.34 -28.80
C GLU A 56 -76.84 10.94 -28.91
N VAL A 57 -76.74 10.14 -27.85
CA VAL A 57 -77.41 8.83 -27.78
C VAL A 57 -78.93 9.00 -27.79
N GLU A 58 -79.47 9.93 -26.99
CA GLU A 58 -80.90 10.24 -26.99
C GLU A 58 -81.38 10.82 -28.34
N ALA A 59 -80.58 11.67 -28.99
CA ALA A 59 -80.87 12.19 -30.32
C ALA A 59 -80.86 11.09 -31.39
N TYR A 60 -79.93 10.13 -31.29
CA TYR A 60 -79.86 8.97 -32.16
C TYR A 60 -81.06 8.03 -31.97
N GLU A 61 -81.47 7.76 -30.73
CA GLU A 61 -82.67 6.97 -30.42
C GLU A 61 -83.95 7.67 -30.92
N ALA A 62 -84.03 9.00 -30.80
CA ALA A 62 -85.13 9.78 -31.36
C ALA A 62 -85.17 9.74 -32.90
N LEU A 63 -84.01 9.70 -33.56
CA LEU A 63 -83.91 9.55 -35.02
C LEU A 63 -84.34 8.15 -35.48
N LEU A 64 -83.97 7.10 -34.74
CA LEU A 64 -84.45 5.74 -34.96
C LEU A 64 -85.97 5.64 -34.77
N ALA A 65 -86.52 6.24 -33.71
CA ALA A 65 -87.95 6.26 -33.44
C ALA A 65 -88.74 7.06 -34.50
N ALA A 66 -88.12 8.05 -35.14
CA ALA A 66 -88.72 8.84 -36.21
C ALA A 66 -88.73 8.14 -37.59
N GLY A 67 -88.14 6.94 -37.72
CA GLY A 67 -88.21 6.10 -38.91
C GLY A 67 -87.50 6.66 -40.15
N LYS A 68 -86.55 7.58 -39.97
CA LYS A 68 -85.75 8.13 -41.07
C LYS A 68 -84.58 7.18 -41.43
N PRO A 69 -84.18 7.05 -42.70
CA PRO A 69 -83.05 6.22 -43.08
C PRO A 69 -81.75 6.83 -42.54
N ILE A 70 -81.02 6.04 -41.75
CA ILE A 70 -79.69 6.38 -41.25
C ILE A 70 -78.69 5.94 -42.31
N LEU A 71 -77.77 6.84 -42.68
CA LEU A 71 -76.76 6.55 -43.69
C LEU A 71 -75.63 5.75 -43.07
N GLU A 72 -75.46 4.51 -43.50
CA GLU A 72 -74.42 3.59 -43.02
C GLU A 72 -73.63 3.02 -44.21
N GLY A 73 -72.34 2.73 -43.99
CA GLY A 73 -71.45 2.10 -44.98
C GLY A 73 -71.32 2.89 -46.28
N ASP A 74 -71.43 2.20 -47.41
CA ASP A 74 -71.19 2.75 -48.76
C ASP A 74 -72.06 3.99 -49.06
N ALA A 75 -73.27 4.08 -48.51
CA ALA A 75 -74.17 5.23 -48.71
C ALA A 75 -73.72 6.49 -47.96
N LEU A 76 -73.04 6.32 -46.82
CA LEU A 76 -72.40 7.41 -46.09
C LEU A 76 -71.12 7.86 -46.80
N GLU A 77 -70.33 6.91 -47.30
CA GLU A 77 -69.14 7.22 -48.10
C GLU A 77 -69.48 7.94 -49.40
N GLU A 78 -70.55 7.56 -50.09
CA GLU A 78 -71.05 8.28 -51.26
C GLU A 78 -71.54 9.69 -50.92
N ALA A 79 -72.26 9.86 -49.80
CA ALA A 79 -72.71 11.17 -49.35
C ALA A 79 -71.52 12.09 -48.98
N LEU A 80 -70.53 11.58 -48.25
CA LEU A 80 -69.30 12.31 -47.91
C LEU A 80 -68.50 12.66 -49.17
N ARG A 81 -68.37 11.73 -50.11
CA ARG A 81 -67.69 11.96 -51.39
C ARG A 81 -68.40 13.00 -52.24
N MET A 82 -69.73 13.07 -52.20
CA MET A 82 -70.52 14.12 -52.85
C MET A 82 -70.37 15.48 -52.14
N CYS A 83 -70.31 15.52 -50.81
CA CYS A 83 -70.07 16.74 -50.04
C CYS A 83 -68.66 17.32 -50.29
N CYS A 84 -67.65 16.47 -50.45
CA CYS A 84 -66.28 16.90 -50.78
C CYS A 84 -66.13 17.47 -52.21
N GLN A 85 -67.12 17.27 -53.10
CA GLN A 85 -67.10 17.76 -54.49
C GLN A 85 -67.92 19.04 -54.73
N ALA A 86 -68.58 19.60 -53.71
CA ALA A 86 -69.23 20.90 -53.80
C ALA A 86 -68.21 22.04 -53.63
N PRO A 87 -68.00 22.95 -54.61
CA PRO A 87 -66.94 23.96 -54.51
C PRO A 87 -67.24 25.15 -53.59
N GLN A 88 -68.32 25.11 -52.79
CA GLN A 88 -68.74 26.25 -51.98
C GLN A 88 -69.31 25.82 -50.62
N LEU A 89 -68.43 25.36 -49.75
CA LEU A 89 -68.58 25.53 -48.31
C LEU A 89 -67.49 26.55 -47.91
N PRO A 90 -67.81 27.61 -47.14
CA PRO A 90 -66.78 28.47 -46.57
C PRO A 90 -65.85 27.60 -45.73
N SER A 91 -64.64 27.36 -46.21
CA SER A 91 -63.58 26.72 -45.47
C SER A 91 -63.26 27.60 -44.26
N LEU A 92 -63.87 27.29 -43.12
CA LEU A 92 -63.58 27.93 -41.83
C LEU A 92 -62.35 27.33 -41.14
N ILE A 93 -61.61 26.46 -41.83
CA ILE A 93 -60.30 26.01 -41.39
C ILE A 93 -59.38 26.18 -42.59
N ALA A 94 -58.79 27.38 -42.69
CA ALA A 94 -57.57 27.56 -43.44
C ALA A 94 -56.50 26.74 -42.70
N ASP A 95 -56.13 25.60 -43.27
CA ASP A 95 -54.89 24.93 -42.90
C ASP A 95 -53.74 25.77 -43.50
N GLU A 96 -53.47 26.92 -42.88
CA GLU A 96 -52.25 27.66 -43.11
C GLU A 96 -51.12 26.84 -42.51
N GLY A 97 -50.36 26.16 -43.37
CA GLY A 97 -49.07 25.59 -42.98
C GLY A 97 -48.22 26.63 -42.22
N PRO A 98 -47.28 26.18 -41.38
CA PRO A 98 -46.57 27.05 -40.45
C PRO A 98 -46.01 28.28 -41.18
N SER A 99 -46.29 29.46 -40.63
CA SER A 99 -45.90 30.73 -41.24
C SER A 99 -44.39 30.76 -41.51
N GLN A 100 -43.97 31.49 -42.53
CA GLN A 100 -42.55 31.60 -42.91
C GLN A 100 -41.67 32.03 -41.73
N ASP A 101 -42.21 32.84 -40.82
CA ASP A 101 -41.54 33.26 -39.59
C ASP A 101 -41.38 32.12 -38.58
N ALA A 102 -42.37 31.23 -38.45
CA ALA A 102 -42.30 30.04 -37.58
C ALA A 102 -41.24 29.05 -38.07
N LEU A 103 -41.18 28.78 -39.38
CA LEU A 103 -40.14 27.94 -39.97
C LEU A 103 -38.74 28.55 -39.83
N GLN A 104 -38.63 29.88 -39.93
CA GLN A 104 -37.36 30.57 -39.74
C GLN A 104 -36.90 30.54 -38.26
N GLN A 105 -37.84 30.58 -37.32
CA GLN A 105 -37.57 30.39 -35.90
C GLN A 105 -37.11 28.95 -35.59
N GLU A 106 -37.81 27.93 -36.10
CA GLU A 106 -37.39 26.52 -35.97
C GLU A 106 -35.99 26.28 -36.54
N LEU A 107 -35.67 26.88 -37.69
CA LEU A 107 -34.33 26.80 -38.28
C LEU A 107 -33.24 27.41 -37.39
N GLN A 108 -33.56 28.49 -36.67
CA GLN A 108 -32.63 29.08 -35.70
C GLN A 108 -32.47 28.20 -34.47
N GLU A 109 -33.55 27.64 -33.94
CA GLU A 109 -33.52 26.72 -32.80
C GLU A 109 -32.72 25.45 -33.12
N LEU A 110 -32.90 24.88 -34.31
CA LEU A 110 -32.13 23.73 -34.79
C LEU A 110 -30.64 24.05 -34.97
N LYS A 111 -30.30 25.25 -35.44
CA LYS A 111 -28.89 25.70 -35.51
C LYS A 111 -28.28 25.82 -34.12
N HIS A 112 -28.98 26.42 -33.17
CA HIS A 112 -28.54 26.49 -31.77
C HIS A 112 -28.38 25.11 -31.15
N TYR A 113 -29.31 24.20 -31.41
CA TYR A 113 -29.25 22.81 -30.96
C TYR A 113 -28.02 22.09 -31.52
N ARG A 114 -27.76 22.21 -32.83
CA ARG A 114 -26.57 21.64 -33.48
C ARG A 114 -25.28 22.19 -32.88
N ASP A 115 -25.20 23.50 -32.67
CA ASP A 115 -24.00 24.14 -32.12
C ASP A 115 -23.77 23.71 -30.66
N HIS A 116 -24.84 23.53 -29.89
CA HIS A 116 -24.78 22.96 -28.54
C HIS A 116 -24.28 21.51 -28.53
N GLN A 117 -24.79 20.68 -29.45
CA GLN A 117 -24.32 19.29 -29.59
C GLN A 117 -22.84 19.23 -30.01
N LEU A 118 -22.41 20.09 -30.92
CA LEU A 118 -21.02 20.21 -31.35
C LEU A 118 -20.11 20.62 -30.18
N TRP A 119 -20.57 21.57 -29.36
CA TRP A 119 -19.85 21.98 -28.16
C TRP A 119 -19.72 20.83 -27.15
N ARG A 120 -20.81 20.08 -26.91
CA ARG A 120 -20.79 18.91 -26.02
C ARG A 120 -19.84 17.83 -26.53
N TYR A 121 -19.86 17.55 -27.83
CA TYR A 121 -18.94 16.62 -28.48
C TYR A 121 -17.47 17.06 -28.33
N ARG A 122 -17.15 18.33 -28.63
CA ARG A 122 -15.80 18.88 -28.46
C ARG A 122 -15.34 18.82 -27.01
N LYS A 123 -16.23 19.08 -26.06
CA LYS A 123 -15.95 18.96 -24.64
C LYS A 123 -15.60 17.51 -24.29
N LEU A 124 -16.45 16.55 -24.65
CA LEU A 124 -16.20 15.12 -24.39
C LEU A 124 -14.90 14.62 -25.04
N LEU A 125 -14.58 15.08 -26.25
CA LEU A 125 -13.33 14.76 -26.92
C LEU A 125 -12.12 15.28 -26.11
N ALA A 126 -12.19 16.49 -25.59
CA ALA A 126 -11.15 17.05 -24.72
C ALA A 126 -10.98 16.25 -23.43
N TRP A 127 -12.07 15.81 -22.79
CA TRP A 127 -12.02 14.92 -21.61
C TRP A 127 -11.41 13.56 -21.95
N THR A 128 -11.76 12.99 -23.10
CA THR A 128 -11.23 11.70 -23.55
C THR A 128 -9.73 11.78 -23.78
N ASN A 129 -9.25 12.84 -24.44
CA ASN A 129 -7.83 13.07 -24.64
C ASN A 129 -7.08 13.26 -23.32
N LYS A 130 -7.68 13.98 -22.36
CA LYS A 130 -7.10 14.16 -21.02
C LYS A 130 -6.99 12.83 -20.28
N LEU A 131 -8.05 12.02 -20.26
CA LEU A 131 -8.04 10.70 -19.62
C LEU A 131 -7.04 9.76 -20.27
N GLN A 132 -6.90 9.79 -21.61
CA GLN A 132 -5.88 9.00 -22.31
C GLN A 132 -4.46 9.43 -21.94
N GLN A 133 -4.22 10.74 -21.74
CA GLN A 133 -2.92 11.24 -21.29
C GLN A 133 -2.63 10.81 -19.84
N GLU A 134 -3.61 10.91 -18.95
CA GLU A 134 -3.51 10.44 -17.57
C GLU A 134 -3.26 8.92 -17.51
N GLN A 135 -3.94 8.13 -18.34
CA GLN A 135 -3.71 6.69 -18.45
C GLN A 135 -2.27 6.37 -18.88
N LYS A 136 -1.74 7.05 -19.91
CA LYS A 136 -0.35 6.84 -20.34
C LYS A 136 0.65 7.19 -19.25
N TYR A 137 0.41 8.27 -18.52
CA TYR A 137 1.23 8.69 -17.37
C TYR A 137 1.22 7.62 -16.27
N LEU A 138 0.04 7.10 -15.92
CA LEU A 138 -0.10 6.04 -14.92
C LEU A 138 0.57 4.72 -15.36
N GLU A 139 0.51 4.37 -16.64
CA GLU A 139 1.22 3.20 -17.18
C GLU A 139 2.75 3.36 -17.11
N GLU A 140 3.27 4.57 -17.26
CA GLU A 140 4.69 4.88 -17.06
C GLU A 140 5.09 4.80 -15.58
N GLU A 141 4.29 5.39 -14.67
CA GLU A 141 4.50 5.26 -13.22
C GLU A 141 4.46 3.80 -12.77
N GLU A 142 3.50 3.01 -13.26
CA GLU A 142 3.38 1.59 -12.92
C GLU A 142 4.62 0.80 -13.35
N LYS A 143 5.19 1.11 -14.53
CA LYS A 143 6.45 0.49 -14.99
C LYS A 143 7.61 0.82 -14.06
N VAL A 144 7.73 2.08 -13.64
CA VAL A 144 8.75 2.53 -12.69
C VAL A 144 8.59 1.80 -11.35
N VAL A 145 7.38 1.79 -10.78
CA VAL A 145 7.08 1.12 -9.52
C VAL A 145 7.34 -0.39 -9.60
N LYS A 146 6.97 -1.06 -10.71
CA LYS A 146 7.28 -2.47 -10.94
C LYS A 146 8.79 -2.72 -10.99
N GLN A 147 9.56 -1.80 -11.54
CA GLN A 147 11.02 -1.92 -11.59
C GLN A 147 11.65 -1.70 -10.21
N GLU A 148 11.20 -0.71 -9.46
CA GLU A 148 11.61 -0.48 -8.07
C GLU A 148 11.29 -1.68 -7.18
N LEU A 149 10.10 -2.26 -7.31
CA LEU A 149 9.70 -3.47 -6.59
C LEU A 149 10.64 -4.66 -6.90
N ARG A 150 11.01 -4.84 -8.17
CA ARG A 150 11.98 -5.89 -8.56
C ARG A 150 13.36 -5.64 -7.94
N MET A 151 13.83 -4.39 -7.94
CA MET A 151 15.11 -4.03 -7.31
C MET A 151 15.08 -4.28 -5.80
N ALA A 152 14.01 -3.87 -5.11
CA ALA A 152 13.81 -4.12 -3.69
C ALA A 152 13.76 -5.63 -3.37
N HIS A 153 13.10 -6.42 -4.22
CA HIS A 153 13.07 -7.87 -4.06
C HIS A 153 14.46 -8.52 -4.20
N MET A 154 15.27 -8.04 -5.16
CA MET A 154 16.65 -8.52 -5.33
C MET A 154 17.54 -8.13 -4.13
N ASP A 155 17.40 -6.92 -3.60
CA ASP A 155 18.11 -6.48 -2.39
C ASP A 155 17.71 -7.31 -1.16
N LEU A 156 16.41 -7.56 -0.97
CA LEU A 156 15.92 -8.44 0.09
C LEU A 156 16.51 -9.85 -0.03
N LYS A 157 16.53 -10.41 -1.24
CA LYS A 157 17.11 -11.73 -1.50
C LYS A 157 18.61 -11.76 -1.15
N ALA A 158 19.35 -10.72 -1.54
CA ALA A 158 20.77 -10.59 -1.19
C ALA A 158 20.98 -10.49 0.33
N LYS A 159 20.16 -9.72 1.04
CA LYS A 159 20.16 -9.64 2.51
C LYS A 159 19.88 -11.00 3.14
N ILE A 160 18.87 -11.73 2.69
CA ILE A 160 18.55 -13.09 3.17
C ILE A 160 19.75 -14.03 2.98
N PHE A 161 20.42 -13.99 1.82
CA PHE A 161 21.63 -14.79 1.59
C PHE A 161 22.76 -14.44 2.56
N LYS A 162 23.02 -13.14 2.78
CA LYS A 162 24.02 -12.67 3.75
C LYS A 162 23.68 -13.15 5.16
N THR A 163 22.43 -12.99 5.61
CA THR A 163 21.98 -13.44 6.94
C THR A 163 22.13 -14.96 7.09
N ARG A 164 21.76 -15.74 6.07
CA ARG A 164 21.92 -17.20 6.09
C ARG A 164 23.39 -17.61 6.16
N ALA A 165 24.28 -16.89 5.47
CA ALA A 165 25.71 -17.12 5.54
C ALA A 165 26.24 -16.85 6.96
N VAL A 166 25.88 -15.72 7.58
CA VAL A 166 26.25 -15.40 8.96
C VAL A 166 25.71 -16.45 9.95
N LEU A 167 24.44 -16.83 9.85
CA LEU A 167 23.86 -17.90 10.68
C LEU A 167 24.62 -19.23 10.52
N SER A 168 25.03 -19.57 9.29
CA SER A 168 25.83 -20.78 9.06
C SER A 168 27.21 -20.68 9.73
N GLN A 169 27.85 -19.51 9.70
CA GLN A 169 29.13 -19.26 10.37
C GLN A 169 28.99 -19.36 11.90
N VAL A 170 27.96 -18.73 12.48
CA VAL A 170 27.64 -18.83 13.91
C VAL A 170 27.38 -20.27 14.30
N SER A 171 26.63 -21.03 13.50
CA SER A 171 26.38 -22.45 13.77
C SER A 171 27.66 -23.30 13.73
N LYS A 172 28.60 -22.98 12.82
CA LYS A 172 29.91 -23.65 12.75
C LYS A 172 30.78 -23.29 13.95
N ALA A 173 30.83 -22.01 14.34
CA ALA A 173 31.55 -21.56 15.52
C ALA A 173 30.98 -22.18 16.79
N ALA A 174 29.65 -22.24 16.94
CA ALA A 174 28.99 -22.90 18.06
C ALA A 174 29.31 -24.40 18.12
N LYS A 175 29.33 -25.10 16.97
CA LYS A 175 29.77 -26.50 16.88
C LYS A 175 31.22 -26.66 17.32
N GLN A 176 32.13 -25.81 16.84
CA GLN A 176 33.55 -25.83 17.24
C GLN A 176 33.71 -25.59 18.74
N VAL A 177 32.98 -24.64 19.33
CA VAL A 177 32.99 -24.41 20.78
C VAL A 177 32.45 -25.65 21.53
N SER A 178 31.38 -26.28 21.05
CA SER A 178 30.86 -27.52 21.65
C SER A 178 31.84 -28.69 21.55
N GLU A 179 32.57 -28.81 20.44
CA GLU A 179 33.59 -29.83 20.22
C GLU A 179 34.82 -29.59 21.07
N CYS A 180 35.22 -28.32 21.29
CA CYS A 180 36.28 -27.97 22.24
C CYS A 180 35.89 -28.34 23.68
N HIS A 181 34.63 -28.14 24.07
CA HIS A 181 34.12 -28.60 25.36
C HIS A 181 34.00 -30.14 25.45
N GLY A 182 33.67 -30.83 24.35
CA GLY A 182 33.58 -32.30 24.29
C GLY A 182 34.92 -33.03 24.22
N LYS A 183 35.96 -32.41 23.64
CA LYS A 183 37.34 -32.95 23.56
C LYS A 183 38.16 -32.68 24.82
N MET A 184 37.65 -31.91 25.78
CA MET A 184 38.23 -31.77 27.12
C MET A 184 37.99 -33.06 27.93
N GLY A 185 38.53 -34.18 27.45
CA GLY A 185 38.48 -35.46 28.13
C GLY A 185 39.32 -35.44 29.41
N MET A 186 38.65 -35.61 30.54
CA MET A 186 39.12 -36.35 31.73
C MET A 186 40.47 -35.97 32.38
N GLY A 187 40.97 -34.73 32.26
CA GLY A 187 42.22 -34.34 32.92
C GLY A 187 42.45 -32.86 33.24
N GLN A 188 41.83 -31.93 32.51
CA GLN A 188 41.90 -30.49 32.81
C GLN A 188 40.49 -29.96 33.07
N LEU A 189 40.28 -29.40 34.27
CA LEU A 189 39.06 -28.66 34.59
C LEU A 189 38.90 -27.52 33.58
N PRO A 190 37.66 -27.18 33.15
CA PRO A 190 37.41 -25.97 32.37
C PRO A 190 38.01 -24.79 33.14
N THR A 191 38.98 -24.10 32.53
CA THR A 191 39.59 -22.90 33.14
C THR A 191 38.49 -21.87 33.31
N LEU A 192 38.17 -21.57 34.56
CA LEU A 192 37.20 -20.53 34.93
C LEU A 192 37.74 -19.17 34.44
N LEU A 193 36.88 -18.23 34.05
CA LEU A 193 37.32 -16.89 33.62
C LEU A 193 38.11 -16.20 34.74
N CYS A 194 37.78 -16.46 36.02
CA CYS A 194 38.57 -15.98 37.17
C CYS A 194 40.01 -16.53 37.24
N GLN A 195 40.33 -17.56 36.46
CA GLN A 195 41.66 -18.17 36.38
C GLN A 195 42.42 -17.77 35.10
N ILE A 196 41.78 -17.02 34.20
CA ILE A 196 42.37 -16.56 32.94
C ILE A 196 42.87 -15.13 33.13
N ASP A 197 44.05 -14.83 32.59
CA ASP A 197 44.53 -13.45 32.49
C ASP A 197 43.73 -12.69 31.41
N LEU A 198 42.99 -11.66 31.84
CA LEU A 198 42.17 -10.81 30.97
C LEU A 198 42.96 -9.65 30.35
N ALA A 199 44.26 -9.50 30.63
CA ALA A 199 45.08 -8.40 30.15
C ALA A 199 45.03 -8.24 28.61
N SER A 200 45.12 -9.35 27.87
CA SER A 200 45.06 -9.31 26.39
C SER A 200 43.68 -8.88 25.86
N TYR A 201 42.60 -9.22 26.57
CA TYR A 201 41.25 -8.78 26.21
C TYR A 201 41.10 -7.27 26.46
N LEU A 202 41.57 -6.79 27.61
CA LEU A 202 41.53 -5.36 27.94
C LEU A 202 42.38 -4.52 26.97
N GLU A 203 43.54 -5.01 26.56
CA GLU A 203 44.37 -4.37 25.54
C GLU A 203 43.63 -4.28 24.19
N GLN A 204 42.94 -5.35 23.79
CA GLN A 204 42.14 -5.36 22.57
C GLN A 204 40.94 -4.39 22.64
N GLU A 205 40.27 -4.27 23.78
CA GLU A 205 39.20 -3.28 23.98
C GLU A 205 39.72 -1.85 23.99
N GLN A 206 40.92 -1.62 24.56
CA GLN A 206 41.57 -0.31 24.51
C GLN A 206 41.91 0.07 23.06
N GLN A 207 42.52 -0.83 22.30
CA GLN A 207 42.83 -0.60 20.89
C GLN A 207 41.58 -0.31 20.05
N ALA A 208 40.47 -1.01 20.32
CA ALA A 208 39.19 -0.75 19.65
C ALA A 208 38.61 0.63 20.01
N THR A 209 38.78 1.06 21.26
CA THR A 209 38.35 2.37 21.75
C THR A 209 39.20 3.48 21.14
N ASP A 210 40.53 3.32 21.12
CA ASP A 210 41.47 4.28 20.51
C ASP A 210 41.19 4.42 19.00
N ALA A 211 40.90 3.32 18.31
CA ALA A 211 40.53 3.33 16.90
C ALA A 211 39.22 4.11 16.67
N PHE A 212 38.21 3.92 17.52
CA PHE A 212 36.95 4.65 17.46
C PHE A 212 37.13 6.14 17.76
N GLU A 213 37.94 6.51 18.76
CA GLU A 213 38.28 7.91 19.05
C GLU A 213 38.99 8.57 17.87
N SER A 214 39.94 7.87 17.23
CA SER A 214 40.63 8.37 16.05
C SER A 214 39.67 8.58 14.87
N PHE A 215 38.67 7.70 14.71
CA PHE A 215 37.61 7.84 13.70
C PHE A 215 36.73 9.06 14.00
N ILE A 216 36.30 9.25 15.25
CA ILE A 216 35.53 10.43 15.65
C ILE A 216 36.33 11.71 15.41
N GLN A 217 37.62 11.74 15.75
CA GLN A 217 38.48 12.90 15.50
C GLN A 217 38.66 13.22 14.00
N GLN A 218 38.65 12.20 13.13
CA GLN A 218 38.66 12.40 11.67
C GLN A 218 37.32 12.94 11.14
N VAL A 219 36.20 12.57 11.78
CA VAL A 219 34.85 12.96 11.36
C VAL A 219 34.44 14.31 11.95
N LEU A 220 34.94 14.67 13.13
CA LEU A 220 34.72 15.92 13.85
C LEU A 220 36.08 16.57 14.13
N PRO A 221 36.62 17.39 13.19
CA PRO A 221 37.97 17.92 13.33
C PRO A 221 38.19 18.86 14.53
N GLU A 222 37.15 19.29 15.26
CA GLU A 222 37.32 20.34 16.26
C GLU A 222 36.30 20.37 17.43
N SER A 223 35.73 19.23 17.86
CA SER A 223 34.81 19.23 19.01
C SER A 223 35.40 18.72 20.33
N VAL A 224 36.70 18.41 20.41
CA VAL A 224 37.34 18.00 21.67
C VAL A 224 38.71 18.65 21.84
N GLN A 225 38.74 19.97 22.05
CA GLN A 225 39.74 20.55 22.94
C GLN A 225 39.04 20.94 24.24
N ALA A 226 39.12 20.05 25.22
CA ALA A 226 38.84 20.42 26.60
C ALA A 226 39.94 21.39 27.08
N PRO A 227 39.60 22.54 27.69
CA PRO A 227 40.60 23.45 28.23
C PRO A 227 41.12 22.87 29.55
N GLY A 228 42.35 22.37 29.53
CA GLY A 228 43.00 21.79 30.71
C GLY A 228 44.51 21.81 30.57
N GLU A 229 45.08 22.96 30.91
CA GLU A 229 46.42 23.17 31.47
C GLU A 229 47.54 22.23 30.99
N ARG A 230 48.40 22.74 30.10
CA ARG A 230 49.83 22.50 30.26
C ARG A 230 50.68 23.67 29.74
N ASP A 231 51.17 24.41 30.72
CA ASP A 231 52.25 25.37 30.66
C ASP A 231 53.57 24.68 30.25
N GLY A 232 54.49 25.45 29.64
CA GLY A 232 55.89 25.06 29.45
C GLY A 232 56.41 25.00 28.01
N SER A 233 56.86 26.16 27.51
CA SER A 233 58.13 26.36 26.79
C SER A 233 58.53 25.45 25.62
N GLN A 234 58.66 26.05 24.42
CA GLN A 234 59.95 26.43 23.80
C GLN A 234 59.91 26.35 22.25
N GLU A 235 59.67 27.52 21.66
CA GLU A 235 60.36 28.15 20.52
C GLU A 235 61.20 27.33 19.49
N VAL A 236 60.94 27.67 18.22
CA VAL A 236 61.84 27.73 17.03
C VAL A 236 62.17 26.44 16.26
N THR A 237 61.57 26.28 15.07
CA THR A 237 62.28 26.51 13.78
C THR A 237 61.36 26.37 12.57
N GLU A 238 61.42 27.38 11.71
CA GLU A 238 60.89 27.42 10.35
C GLU A 238 61.46 26.30 9.48
N ARG A 239 60.64 25.72 8.59
CA ARG A 239 61.07 25.36 7.23
C ARG A 239 59.88 25.33 6.26
N ARG A 240 59.74 26.45 5.58
CA ARG A 240 59.02 26.66 4.32
C ARG A 240 59.65 25.79 3.23
N TYR A 241 58.88 24.95 2.54
CA TYR A 241 59.06 24.74 1.10
C TYR A 241 57.73 24.40 0.41
N ASN A 242 57.48 25.19 -0.63
CA ASN A 242 56.24 25.29 -1.38
C ASN A 242 56.01 24.08 -2.30
N LYS A 243 54.77 23.64 -2.46
CA LYS A 243 54.26 23.27 -3.78
C LYS A 243 52.77 23.62 -3.89
N LYS A 244 52.53 24.76 -4.54
CA LYS A 244 51.22 25.21 -5.00
C LYS A 244 50.65 24.17 -5.97
N THR A 245 49.59 23.51 -5.54
CA THR A 245 48.55 23.01 -6.45
C THR A 245 47.28 23.64 -5.93
N SER A 246 46.69 24.52 -6.74
CA SER A 246 45.49 25.27 -6.40
C SER A 246 44.31 24.33 -6.18
N THR A 247 44.03 24.02 -4.92
CA THR A 247 42.71 23.58 -4.46
C THR A 247 42.02 24.80 -3.85
N PRO A 248 40.75 25.10 -4.19
CA PRO A 248 40.02 26.17 -3.52
C PRO A 248 39.94 25.84 -2.04
N LYS A 249 40.13 26.89 -1.22
CA LYS A 249 40.07 26.85 0.24
C LYS A 249 38.88 26.00 0.72
N SER A 250 39.19 25.15 1.69
CA SER A 250 38.26 24.45 2.56
C SER A 250 37.13 25.38 3.02
N LEU A 251 35.90 25.00 2.68
CA LEU A 251 34.69 25.46 3.36
C LEU A 251 34.65 24.76 4.72
N VAL A 252 35.32 25.37 5.68
CA VAL A 252 34.97 25.25 7.10
C VAL A 252 33.74 26.15 7.25
N THR A 253 32.64 25.60 7.76
CA THR A 253 31.50 26.41 8.21
C THR A 253 31.03 25.84 9.52
N ASP A 254 31.16 26.65 10.57
CA ASP A 254 30.60 26.44 11.89
C ASP A 254 29.09 26.13 11.78
N GLU A 255 28.53 25.38 12.73
CA GLU A 255 27.08 25.11 12.79
C GLU A 255 26.23 26.40 12.81
N ASP A 256 26.79 27.51 13.31
CA ASP A 256 26.16 28.84 13.29
C ASP A 256 26.23 29.52 11.89
N GLU A 257 27.24 29.18 11.08
CA GLU A 257 27.34 29.59 9.67
C GLU A 257 26.47 28.74 8.73
N LEU A 258 26.14 27.49 9.07
CA LEU A 258 25.24 26.64 8.27
C LEU A 258 23.81 27.17 8.23
N LEU A 259 23.29 27.65 9.36
CA LEU A 259 22.00 28.34 9.43
C LEU A 259 22.05 29.68 8.67
N GLY A 260 23.15 30.43 8.81
CA GLY A 260 23.38 31.66 8.04
C GLY A 260 23.51 31.44 6.53
N ALA A 261 24.09 30.31 6.10
CA ALA A 261 24.29 29.94 4.70
C ALA A 261 23.01 29.42 4.03
N GLN A 262 22.14 28.76 4.78
CA GLN A 262 20.82 28.38 4.27
C GLN A 262 19.97 29.64 4.05
N ASP A 263 19.99 30.56 5.01
CA ASP A 263 19.33 31.86 4.88
C ASP A 263 19.94 32.72 3.77
N SER A 264 21.24 32.63 3.51
CA SER A 264 21.89 33.36 2.42
C SER A 264 21.50 32.80 1.05
N PHE A 265 21.43 31.47 0.89
CA PHE A 265 21.01 30.84 -0.36
C PHE A 265 19.59 31.26 -0.78
N TRP A 266 18.63 31.24 0.15
CA TRP A 266 17.25 31.65 -0.15
C TRP A 266 17.14 33.14 -0.48
N LYS A 267 17.95 33.99 0.18
CA LYS A 267 18.05 35.42 -0.16
C LYS A 267 18.62 35.63 -1.56
N GLU A 268 19.71 34.94 -1.91
CA GLU A 268 20.32 35.02 -3.25
C GLU A 268 19.37 34.48 -4.32
N LEU A 269 18.66 33.39 -4.06
CA LEU A 269 17.69 32.83 -4.99
C LEU A 269 16.54 33.81 -5.26
N GLY A 270 16.03 34.47 -4.21
CA GLY A 270 15.02 35.52 -4.35
C GLY A 270 15.53 36.74 -5.14
N GLN A 271 16.80 37.11 -4.96
CA GLN A 271 17.43 38.15 -5.78
C GLN A 271 17.54 37.75 -7.25
N ILE A 272 17.88 36.50 -7.54
CA ILE A 272 17.94 35.99 -8.92
C ILE A 272 16.55 35.96 -9.56
N GLU A 273 15.52 35.50 -8.83
CA GLU A 273 14.13 35.51 -9.33
C GLU A 273 13.66 36.93 -9.66
N THR A 274 13.86 37.88 -8.75
CA THR A 274 13.45 39.27 -8.96
C THR A 274 14.22 39.96 -10.08
N ALA A 275 15.53 39.70 -10.20
CA ALA A 275 16.35 40.19 -11.31
C ALA A 275 15.88 39.62 -12.66
N HIS A 276 15.55 38.32 -12.72
CA HIS A 276 15.05 37.67 -13.93
C HIS A 276 13.68 38.24 -14.36
N ILE A 277 12.74 38.39 -13.42
CA ILE A 277 11.43 39.01 -13.69
C ILE A 277 11.61 40.43 -14.24
N SER A 278 12.49 41.22 -13.62
CA SER A 278 12.72 42.60 -14.03
C SER A 278 13.33 42.68 -15.44
N ALA A 279 14.34 41.86 -15.71
CA ALA A 279 14.97 41.78 -17.03
C ALA A 279 13.98 41.33 -18.13
N GLN A 280 13.18 40.30 -17.87
CA GLN A 280 12.18 39.83 -18.85
C GLN A 280 11.05 40.84 -19.06
N MET A 281 10.65 41.57 -18.01
CA MET A 281 9.67 42.65 -18.14
C MET A 281 10.21 43.79 -19.01
N GLU A 282 11.47 44.17 -18.85
CA GLU A 282 12.11 45.17 -19.71
C GLU A 282 12.22 44.69 -21.17
N VAL A 283 12.62 43.44 -21.39
CA VAL A 283 12.71 42.85 -22.75
C VAL A 283 11.35 42.83 -23.43
N THR A 284 10.31 42.36 -22.75
CA THR A 284 8.94 42.29 -23.33
C THR A 284 8.38 43.69 -23.64
N VAL A 285 8.56 44.66 -22.74
CA VAL A 285 8.11 46.04 -22.96
C VAL A 285 8.89 46.71 -24.10
N THR A 286 10.21 46.49 -24.18
CA THR A 286 11.03 47.07 -25.25
C THR A 286 10.73 46.44 -26.60
N ALA A 287 10.55 45.11 -26.68
CA ALA A 287 10.14 44.42 -27.90
C ALA A 287 8.79 44.93 -28.42
N ALA A 288 7.78 45.05 -27.55
CA ALA A 288 6.47 45.58 -27.92
C ALA A 288 6.55 47.04 -28.41
N LYS A 289 7.42 47.87 -27.81
CA LYS A 289 7.66 49.24 -28.29
C LYS A 289 8.29 49.24 -29.69
N VAL A 290 9.27 48.37 -29.94
CA VAL A 290 9.92 48.26 -31.25
C VAL A 290 8.92 47.82 -32.32
N GLU A 291 8.15 46.77 -32.06
CA GLU A 291 7.08 46.32 -32.97
C GLU A 291 6.04 47.41 -33.21
N GLY A 292 5.64 48.14 -32.16
CA GLY A 292 4.75 49.29 -32.27
C GLY A 292 5.31 50.41 -33.15
N THR A 293 6.59 50.75 -33.00
CA THR A 293 7.25 51.74 -33.87
C THR A 293 7.37 51.26 -35.31
N HIS A 294 7.60 49.95 -35.52
CA HIS A 294 7.67 49.37 -36.85
C HIS A 294 6.31 49.44 -37.55
N ALA A 295 5.23 49.01 -36.89
CA ALA A 295 3.87 49.09 -37.42
C ALA A 295 3.45 50.55 -37.71
N ALA A 296 3.84 51.51 -36.84
CA ALA A 296 3.59 52.93 -37.08
C ALA A 296 4.33 53.45 -38.31
N LEU A 297 5.58 53.01 -38.52
CA LEU A 297 6.38 53.36 -39.69
C LEU A 297 5.77 52.79 -40.97
N GLU A 298 5.37 51.51 -40.96
CA GLU A 298 4.68 50.91 -42.13
C GLU A 298 3.35 51.62 -42.44
N TRP A 299 2.57 51.95 -41.41
CA TRP A 299 1.32 52.69 -41.60
C TRP A 299 1.57 54.08 -42.19
N ALA A 300 2.58 54.80 -41.70
CA ALA A 300 2.97 56.10 -42.22
C ALA A 300 3.41 56.02 -43.69
N GLN A 301 4.17 54.97 -44.07
CA GLN A 301 4.57 54.73 -45.47
C GLN A 301 3.35 54.50 -46.37
N ARG A 302 2.46 53.56 -46.01
CA ARG A 302 1.23 53.27 -46.77
C ARG A 302 0.32 54.49 -46.91
N THR A 303 0.23 55.31 -45.86
CA THR A 303 -0.61 56.51 -45.86
C THR A 303 0.00 57.61 -46.72
N LEU A 304 1.33 57.74 -46.74
CA LEU A 304 2.04 58.69 -47.59
C LEU A 304 1.85 58.34 -49.08
N GLU A 305 1.98 57.06 -49.44
CA GLU A 305 1.69 56.56 -50.79
C GLU A 305 0.22 56.85 -51.21
N ALA A 306 -0.75 56.61 -50.31
CA ALA A 306 -2.16 56.88 -50.60
C ALA A 306 -2.50 58.38 -50.73
N LEU A 307 -1.77 59.26 -50.01
CA LEU A 307 -1.93 60.71 -50.09
C LEU A 307 -1.37 61.28 -51.41
N GLU A 308 -0.33 60.66 -51.98
CA GLU A 308 0.18 61.03 -53.30
C GLU A 308 -0.86 60.77 -54.42
N ASP A 309 -1.72 59.77 -54.24
CA ASP A 309 -2.76 59.39 -55.22
C ASP A 309 -4.09 60.17 -55.10
N ASN A 310 -4.56 60.53 -53.88
CA ASN A 310 -5.85 61.23 -53.70
C ASN A 310 -6.03 61.94 -52.34
N GLN A 311 -5.46 63.15 -52.18
CA GLN A 311 -5.45 63.92 -50.92
C GLN A 311 -6.82 64.17 -50.25
N GLN A 312 -7.83 64.64 -51.00
CA GLN A 312 -9.11 65.07 -50.41
C GLN A 312 -9.98 63.90 -49.89
N ALA A 313 -9.85 62.72 -50.48
CA ALA A 313 -10.61 61.54 -50.07
C ALA A 313 -10.09 60.96 -48.75
N VAL A 314 -8.76 60.90 -48.60
CA VAL A 314 -8.10 60.37 -47.40
C VAL A 314 -8.35 61.26 -46.18
N GLU A 315 -8.31 62.59 -46.33
CA GLU A 315 -8.62 63.52 -45.23
C GLU A 315 -10.06 63.41 -44.74
N ALA A 316 -11.03 63.28 -45.65
CA ALA A 316 -12.44 63.13 -45.28
C ALA A 316 -12.71 61.81 -44.55
N GLU A 317 -12.06 60.72 -44.97
CA GLU A 317 -12.18 59.41 -44.34
C GLU A 317 -11.56 59.40 -42.93
N LEU A 318 -10.37 59.97 -42.77
CA LEU A 318 -9.71 60.13 -41.46
C LEU A 318 -10.54 60.98 -40.50
N GLN A 319 -11.13 62.08 -40.98
CA GLN A 319 -12.01 62.93 -40.16
C GLN A 319 -13.29 62.19 -39.74
N SER A 320 -13.87 61.38 -40.64
CA SER A 320 -15.07 60.58 -40.33
C SER A 320 -14.79 59.48 -39.30
N GLN A 321 -13.58 58.91 -39.28
CA GLN A 321 -13.20 57.80 -38.41
C GLN A 321 -12.49 58.23 -37.11
N ALA A 322 -12.10 59.50 -36.98
CA ALA A 322 -11.32 60.00 -35.84
C ALA A 322 -11.93 59.66 -34.46
N ALA A 323 -13.25 59.80 -34.31
CA ALA A 323 -13.94 59.49 -33.06
C ALA A 323 -13.94 57.98 -32.72
N VAL A 324 -14.00 57.12 -33.76
CA VAL A 324 -13.94 55.66 -33.60
C VAL A 324 -12.52 55.23 -33.20
N LEU A 325 -11.50 55.77 -33.88
CA LEU A 325 -10.09 55.51 -33.58
C LEU A 325 -9.71 55.99 -32.16
N GLN A 326 -10.23 57.14 -31.70
CA GLN A 326 -9.99 57.62 -30.33
C GLN A 326 -10.58 56.69 -29.26
N ARG A 327 -11.75 56.10 -29.49
CA ARG A 327 -12.35 55.11 -28.57
C ARG A 327 -11.54 53.81 -28.57
N GLN A 328 -11.11 53.34 -29.75
CA GLN A 328 -10.26 52.17 -29.87
C GLN A 328 -8.91 52.37 -29.18
N LEU A 329 -8.28 53.55 -29.31
CA LEU A 329 -7.05 53.89 -28.60
C LEU A 329 -7.22 53.87 -27.07
N HIS A 330 -8.35 54.34 -26.55
CA HIS A 330 -8.64 54.25 -25.11
C HIS A 330 -8.80 52.79 -24.66
N ALA A 331 -9.55 51.99 -25.41
CA ALA A 331 -9.72 50.57 -25.10
C ALA A 331 -8.37 49.81 -25.15
N LEU A 332 -7.53 50.08 -26.15
CA LEU A 332 -6.20 49.50 -26.26
C LEU A 332 -5.28 49.93 -25.11
N ARG A 333 -5.28 51.20 -24.73
CA ARG A 333 -4.52 51.68 -23.56
C ARG A 333 -4.94 50.98 -22.28
N PHE A 334 -6.25 50.82 -22.07
CA PHE A 334 -6.77 50.08 -20.93
C PHE A 334 -6.29 48.62 -20.94
N ASN A 335 -6.41 47.93 -22.08
CA ASN A 335 -5.94 46.54 -22.22
C ASN A 335 -4.43 46.40 -21.98
N ILE A 336 -3.62 47.34 -22.46
CA ILE A 336 -2.17 47.37 -22.23
C ILE A 336 -1.88 47.52 -20.72
N THR A 337 -2.54 48.47 -20.05
CA THR A 337 -2.37 48.64 -18.60
C THR A 337 -2.77 47.40 -17.82
N GLN A 338 -3.92 46.79 -18.16
CA GLN A 338 -4.40 45.56 -17.53
C GLN A 338 -3.43 44.39 -17.74
N THR A 339 -2.86 44.28 -18.93
CA THR A 339 -1.90 43.22 -19.26
C THR A 339 -0.61 43.40 -18.46
N LEU A 340 -0.07 44.62 -18.39
CA LEU A 340 1.17 44.92 -17.67
C LEU A 340 1.02 44.76 -16.14
N THR A 341 -0.12 45.11 -15.57
CA THR A 341 -0.31 45.06 -14.11
C THR A 341 -0.82 43.71 -13.59
N HIS A 342 -1.66 43.00 -14.36
CA HIS A 342 -2.35 41.81 -13.85
C HIS A 342 -1.97 40.51 -14.55
N GLN A 343 -1.67 40.52 -15.85
CA GLN A 343 -1.45 39.29 -16.61
C GLN A 343 0.03 38.92 -16.74
N LEU A 344 0.89 39.90 -17.00
CA LEU A 344 2.32 39.68 -17.23
C LEU A 344 3.10 39.31 -15.95
N PRO A 345 2.91 39.96 -14.79
CA PRO A 345 3.67 39.63 -13.57
C PRO A 345 3.54 38.18 -13.09
N PRO A 346 2.35 37.54 -13.04
CA PRO A 346 2.25 36.15 -12.61
C PRO A 346 2.90 35.18 -13.61
N LEU A 347 2.85 35.47 -14.91
CA LEU A 347 3.51 34.66 -15.94
C LEU A 347 5.04 34.72 -15.81
N LEU A 348 5.59 35.93 -15.66
CA LEU A 348 7.03 36.12 -15.44
C LEU A 348 7.50 35.47 -14.13
N LYS A 349 6.66 35.50 -13.08
CA LYS A 349 6.95 34.81 -11.81
C LYS A 349 6.98 33.30 -11.99
N ALA A 350 6.08 32.72 -12.79
CA ALA A 350 6.09 31.30 -13.09
C ALA A 350 7.33 30.90 -13.92
N GLU A 351 7.70 31.74 -14.90
CA GLU A 351 8.91 31.54 -15.70
C GLU A 351 10.20 31.64 -14.87
N ALA A 352 10.31 32.64 -14.00
CA ALA A 352 11.45 32.82 -13.10
C ALA A 352 11.62 31.60 -12.17
N ARG A 353 10.53 31.07 -11.62
CA ARG A 353 10.57 29.83 -10.83
C ARG A 353 11.07 28.63 -11.63
N ARG A 354 10.64 28.52 -12.90
CA ARG A 354 11.13 27.48 -13.81
C ARG A 354 12.63 27.65 -14.11
N PHE A 355 13.08 28.89 -14.25
CA PHE A 355 14.51 29.22 -14.42
C PHE A 355 15.33 28.85 -13.18
N CYS A 356 14.79 29.04 -11.97
CA CYS A 356 15.44 28.70 -10.71
C CYS A 356 15.40 27.20 -10.36
N GLN A 357 14.54 26.41 -11.01
CA GLN A 357 14.37 24.98 -10.74
C GLN A 357 15.67 24.14 -10.83
N PRO A 358 16.56 24.32 -11.82
CA PRO A 358 17.82 23.57 -11.88
C PRO A 358 18.79 23.93 -10.73
N ILE A 359 18.78 25.18 -10.27
CA ILE A 359 19.61 25.66 -9.15
C ILE A 359 19.14 24.98 -7.86
N LEU A 360 17.82 24.97 -7.63
CA LEU A 360 17.20 24.26 -6.51
C LEU A 360 17.51 22.77 -6.55
N HIS A 361 17.34 22.13 -7.70
CA HIS A 361 17.64 20.71 -7.86
C HIS A 361 19.09 20.39 -7.51
N LYS A 362 20.04 21.21 -7.98
CA LYS A 362 21.46 21.05 -7.63
C LYS A 362 21.70 21.24 -6.13
N HIS A 363 21.10 22.26 -5.51
CA HIS A 363 21.23 22.48 -4.07
C HIS A 363 20.72 21.28 -3.25
N PHE A 364 19.50 20.79 -3.55
CA PHE A 364 18.96 19.60 -2.89
C PHE A 364 19.80 18.36 -3.15
N SER A 365 20.35 18.18 -4.35
CA SER A 365 21.23 17.04 -4.64
C SER A 365 22.51 17.04 -3.80
N LEU A 366 23.09 18.23 -3.56
CA LEU A 366 24.26 18.38 -2.69
C LEU A 366 23.91 18.11 -1.23
N GLU A 367 22.75 18.59 -0.78
CA GLU A 367 22.28 18.37 0.59
C GLU A 367 21.98 16.89 0.84
N VAL A 368 21.35 16.20 -0.11
CA VAL A 368 21.16 14.75 -0.07
C VAL A 368 22.50 14.02 -0.01
N ALA A 369 23.49 14.42 -0.82
CA ALA A 369 24.82 13.80 -0.80
C ALA A 369 25.53 14.00 0.56
N ARG A 370 25.42 15.19 1.17
CA ARG A 370 25.93 15.46 2.52
C ARG A 370 25.25 14.59 3.56
N LEU A 371 23.92 14.51 3.54
CA LEU A 371 23.15 13.67 4.46
C LEU A 371 23.45 12.17 4.28
N GLN A 372 23.75 11.73 3.07
CA GLN A 372 24.19 10.36 2.80
C GLN A 372 25.58 10.08 3.37
N ASP A 373 26.53 11.02 3.23
CA ASP A 373 27.86 10.90 3.83
C ASP A 373 27.76 10.83 5.36
N THR A 374 26.98 11.72 5.99
CA THR A 374 26.79 11.69 7.45
C THR A 374 26.11 10.41 7.91
N ALA A 375 25.06 9.95 7.21
CA ALA A 375 24.41 8.67 7.52
C ALA A 375 25.37 7.49 7.39
N SER A 376 26.26 7.49 6.39
CA SER A 376 27.26 6.44 6.22
C SER A 376 28.27 6.39 7.37
N ARG A 377 28.75 7.56 7.82
CA ARG A 377 29.66 7.68 8.97
C ARG A 377 28.98 7.29 10.29
N GLN A 378 27.72 7.68 10.47
CA GLN A 378 26.92 7.25 11.63
C GLN A 378 26.72 5.74 11.66
N GLN A 379 26.47 5.11 10.51
CA GLN A 379 26.35 3.66 10.41
C GLN A 379 27.67 2.98 10.78
N GLU A 380 28.81 3.49 10.32
CA GLU A 380 30.12 2.97 10.70
C GLU A 380 30.35 3.10 12.21
N ALA A 381 30.13 4.28 12.79
CA ALA A 381 30.21 4.49 14.25
C ALA A 381 29.31 3.50 15.03
N ALA A 382 28.08 3.30 14.57
CA ALA A 382 27.15 2.35 15.17
C ALA A 382 27.69 0.91 15.10
N THR A 383 28.32 0.50 14.00
CA THR A 383 28.91 -0.83 13.88
C THR A 383 30.08 -1.05 14.84
N TRP A 384 30.93 -0.04 15.06
CA TRP A 384 31.99 -0.08 16.06
C TRP A 384 31.43 -0.27 17.47
N LEU A 385 30.47 0.57 17.86
CA LEU A 385 29.82 0.51 19.18
C LEU A 385 29.07 -0.80 19.41
N LEU A 386 28.32 -1.27 18.41
CA LEU A 386 27.61 -2.56 18.49
C LEU A 386 28.58 -3.74 18.63
N SER A 387 29.73 -3.69 17.93
CA SER A 387 30.75 -4.72 18.07
C SER A 387 31.34 -4.73 19.47
N GLN A 388 31.68 -3.57 20.03
CA GLN A 388 32.17 -3.44 21.40
C GLN A 388 31.15 -3.93 22.42
N GLN A 389 29.88 -3.51 22.29
CA GLN A 389 28.79 -3.97 23.15
C GLN A 389 28.64 -5.49 23.09
N SER A 390 28.68 -6.09 21.90
CA SER A 390 28.53 -7.55 21.76
C SER A 390 29.63 -8.34 22.45
N ARG A 391 30.87 -7.83 22.50
CA ARG A 391 31.99 -8.47 23.21
C ARG A 391 31.81 -8.36 24.72
N LEU A 392 31.39 -7.19 25.20
CA LEU A 392 31.05 -6.97 26.62
C LEU A 392 29.89 -7.85 27.09
N ASP A 393 28.83 -7.97 26.29
CA ASP A 393 27.67 -8.83 26.60
C ASP A 393 28.08 -10.30 26.69
N LEU A 394 28.95 -10.78 25.78
CA LEU A 394 29.50 -12.14 25.84
C LEU A 394 30.32 -12.38 27.11
N LEU A 395 31.16 -11.43 27.50
CA LEU A 395 31.94 -11.51 28.75
C LEU A 395 31.00 -11.55 29.97
N GLU A 396 29.97 -10.70 30.00
CA GLU A 396 28.99 -10.67 31.07
C GLU A 396 28.23 -12.01 31.19
N LEU A 397 27.82 -12.59 30.05
CA LEU A 397 27.15 -13.90 30.02
C LEU A 397 28.04 -15.02 30.58
N GLN A 398 29.34 -15.02 30.23
CA GLN A 398 30.28 -16.00 30.78
C GLN A 398 30.46 -15.83 32.29
N LEU A 399 30.61 -14.59 32.77
CA LEU A 399 30.69 -14.28 34.21
C LEU A 399 29.44 -14.73 34.96
N LYS A 400 28.25 -14.49 34.42
CA LYS A 400 26.97 -14.95 35.00
C LYS A 400 26.89 -16.47 35.07
N ARG A 401 27.35 -17.17 34.04
CA ARG A 401 27.40 -18.64 34.03
C ARG A 401 28.37 -19.16 35.09
N GLU A 402 29.57 -18.63 35.12
CA GLU A 402 30.62 -19.03 36.05
C GLU A 402 30.20 -18.83 37.50
N ARG A 403 29.58 -17.69 37.80
CA ARG A 403 29.02 -17.41 39.13
C ARG A 403 28.04 -18.51 39.57
N LYS A 404 27.13 -18.93 38.69
CA LYS A 404 26.19 -20.03 39.00
C LYS A 404 26.92 -21.35 39.24
N GLU A 405 27.94 -21.66 38.45
CA GLU A 405 28.75 -22.88 38.63
C GLU A 405 29.51 -22.86 39.98
N LEU A 406 30.05 -21.71 40.37
CA LEU A 406 30.75 -21.52 41.65
C LEU A 406 29.79 -21.59 42.85
N GLU A 407 28.62 -20.95 42.75
CA GLU A 407 27.56 -21.02 43.77
C GLU A 407 27.10 -22.48 43.99
N GLN A 408 26.94 -23.25 42.91
CA GLN A 408 26.64 -24.69 43.00
C GLN A 408 27.76 -25.46 43.70
N LYS A 409 29.03 -25.23 43.33
CA LYS A 409 30.18 -25.88 43.98
C LYS A 409 30.28 -25.54 45.47
N ALA A 410 30.02 -24.27 45.84
CA ALA A 410 29.99 -23.84 47.23
C ALA A 410 28.90 -24.58 48.02
N ALA A 411 27.69 -24.71 47.47
CA ALA A 411 26.61 -25.47 48.10
C ALA A 411 26.96 -26.95 48.30
N TRP A 412 27.66 -27.57 47.34
CA TRP A 412 28.16 -28.95 47.49
C TRP A 412 29.20 -29.07 48.61
N LEU A 413 30.13 -28.12 48.71
CA LEU A 413 31.15 -28.09 49.76
C LEU A 413 30.52 -27.93 51.15
N GLU A 414 29.55 -27.03 51.30
CA GLU A 414 28.80 -26.84 52.55
C GLU A 414 28.06 -28.13 52.97
N LYS A 415 27.52 -28.87 51.99
CA LYS A 415 26.89 -30.17 52.25
C LYS A 415 27.89 -31.24 52.68
N ILE A 416 29.08 -31.26 52.11
CA ILE A 416 30.15 -32.18 52.54
C ILE A 416 30.63 -31.81 53.95
N GLU A 417 30.80 -30.52 54.22
CA GLU A 417 31.21 -30.00 55.53
C GLU A 417 30.20 -30.37 56.63
N THR A 418 28.90 -30.22 56.35
CA THR A 418 27.85 -30.65 57.29
C THR A 418 27.86 -32.16 57.54
N VAL A 419 27.95 -32.99 56.50
CA VAL A 419 28.02 -34.47 56.64
C VAL A 419 29.27 -34.92 57.40
N THR A 420 30.42 -34.33 57.10
CA THR A 420 31.68 -34.63 57.79
C THR A 420 31.64 -34.21 59.25
N ARG A 421 31.09 -33.02 59.56
CA ARG A 421 30.87 -32.55 60.92
C ARG A 421 29.92 -33.47 61.69
N GLU A 422 28.81 -33.91 61.09
CA GLU A 422 27.91 -34.92 61.69
C GLU A 422 28.61 -36.26 61.93
N SER A 423 29.44 -36.72 61.00
CA SER A 423 30.20 -37.96 61.19
C SER A 423 31.20 -37.85 62.32
N GLN A 424 31.84 -36.67 62.47
CA GLN A 424 32.77 -36.37 63.54
C GLN A 424 32.07 -36.31 64.89
N THR A 425 30.88 -35.68 64.99
CA THR A 425 30.11 -35.69 66.25
C THR A 425 29.68 -37.09 66.64
N ARG A 426 29.20 -37.92 65.70
CA ARG A 426 28.87 -39.34 65.97
C ARG A 426 30.07 -40.15 66.44
N LEU A 427 31.23 -39.95 65.83
CA LEU A 427 32.49 -40.57 66.26
C LEU A 427 32.89 -40.14 67.67
N GLN A 428 32.70 -38.86 67.99
CA GLN A 428 33.00 -38.31 69.31
C GLN A 428 32.03 -38.79 70.39
N GLU A 429 30.74 -38.93 70.06
CA GLU A 429 29.73 -39.57 70.91
C GLU A 429 30.08 -41.05 71.17
N GLN A 430 30.47 -41.81 70.14
CA GLN A 430 30.95 -43.17 70.31
C GLN A 430 32.19 -43.23 71.22
N GLN A 431 33.17 -42.36 71.02
CA GLN A 431 34.36 -42.31 71.89
C GLN A 431 33.99 -41.98 73.34
N ASN A 432 33.05 -41.06 73.57
CA ASN A 432 32.58 -40.73 74.92
C ASN A 432 31.83 -41.91 75.55
N TYR A 433 30.97 -42.59 74.80
CA TYR A 433 30.30 -43.82 75.24
C TYR A 433 31.30 -44.90 75.68
N PHE A 434 32.37 -45.13 74.91
CA PHE A 434 33.43 -46.08 75.29
C PHE A 434 34.31 -45.58 76.44
N ARG A 435 34.41 -44.27 76.64
CA ARG A 435 35.12 -43.66 77.78
C ARG A 435 34.32 -43.82 79.07
N ASP A 436 33.00 -43.66 79.01
CA ASP A 436 32.08 -43.80 80.15
C ASP A 436 31.77 -45.28 80.46
N ALA A 437 31.87 -46.17 79.47
CA ALA A 437 31.81 -47.62 79.66
C ALA A 437 33.08 -48.23 80.27
N ARG A 438 34.13 -47.43 80.57
CA ARG A 438 35.23 -47.90 81.41
C ARG A 438 34.70 -48.06 82.83
N PRO A 439 34.64 -49.29 83.39
CA PRO A 439 34.33 -49.44 84.79
C PRO A 439 35.46 -48.76 85.57
N THR A 440 35.11 -48.02 86.62
CA THR A 440 36.04 -47.61 87.68
C THR A 440 36.51 -48.86 88.42
N GLN A 441 37.32 -49.69 87.76
CA GLN A 441 37.81 -50.95 88.31
C GLN A 441 39.08 -50.68 89.09
N LYS A 442 38.93 -50.70 90.42
CA LYS A 442 40.00 -51.07 91.35
C LYS A 442 40.74 -52.29 90.77
N ALA A 443 42.06 -52.19 90.73
CA ALA A 443 42.97 -53.22 90.27
C ALA A 443 42.60 -54.61 90.82
N GLN A 444 42.18 -55.50 89.93
CA GLN A 444 42.31 -56.94 90.12
C GLN A 444 43.23 -57.48 89.02
N PRO A 445 44.11 -58.46 89.31
CA PRO A 445 45.13 -58.88 88.39
C PRO A 445 44.50 -59.60 87.20
N HIS A 446 44.81 -59.13 85.99
CA HIS A 446 44.42 -59.75 84.74
C HIS A 446 44.92 -61.21 84.69
N LYS A 447 43.98 -62.16 84.70
CA LYS A 447 44.24 -63.52 84.25
C LYS A 447 44.42 -63.47 82.73
N TRP A 448 45.66 -63.67 82.29
CA TRP A 448 45.93 -63.98 80.90
C TRP A 448 45.25 -65.31 80.55
N ILE A 449 44.74 -65.37 79.31
CA ILE A 449 44.13 -66.54 78.70
C ILE A 449 45.10 -67.73 78.85
N ASP A 450 44.63 -68.78 79.52
CA ASP A 450 45.36 -70.04 79.68
C ASP A 450 45.49 -70.71 78.30
N PRO A 451 46.66 -71.22 77.87
CA PRO A 451 46.80 -71.96 76.61
C PRO A 451 45.95 -73.25 76.54
N LYS A 452 45.25 -73.63 77.62
CA LYS A 452 44.22 -74.69 77.62
C LYS A 452 42.79 -74.16 77.59
N ASP A 453 42.60 -72.84 77.43
CA ASP A 453 41.29 -72.21 77.42
C ASP A 453 40.57 -72.49 76.10
N LEU A 454 39.63 -73.43 76.15
CA LEU A 454 38.79 -73.87 75.03
C LEU A 454 37.77 -72.81 74.60
N THR A 455 37.80 -71.60 75.17
CA THR A 455 36.89 -70.50 74.81
C THR A 455 37.06 -70.07 73.36
N ALA A 456 38.29 -70.02 72.83
CA ALA A 456 38.53 -69.73 71.42
C ALA A 456 37.99 -70.85 70.50
N ILE A 457 38.12 -72.10 70.92
CA ILE A 457 37.60 -73.27 70.19
C ILE A 457 36.06 -73.30 70.25
N ARG A 458 35.45 -72.99 71.39
CA ARG A 458 33.98 -72.86 71.54
C ARG A 458 33.40 -71.70 70.74
N LEU A 459 34.11 -70.56 70.66
CA LEU A 459 33.72 -69.45 69.78
C LEU A 459 33.87 -69.83 68.31
N TRP A 460 34.91 -70.58 67.97
CA TRP A 460 35.11 -71.12 66.63
C TRP A 460 34.02 -72.14 66.28
N ASP A 461 33.63 -73.03 67.19
CA ASP A 461 32.55 -74.00 66.99
C ASP A 461 31.16 -73.32 66.92
N MET A 462 30.94 -72.23 67.67
CA MET A 462 29.74 -71.39 67.55
C MET A 462 29.68 -70.63 66.21
N LEU A 463 30.81 -70.13 65.71
CA LEU A 463 30.89 -69.39 64.44
C LEU A 463 30.87 -70.34 63.22
N MET A 464 31.42 -71.55 63.37
CA MET A 464 31.54 -72.56 62.30
C MET A 464 30.42 -73.60 62.30
N GLY A 465 29.39 -73.44 63.14
CA GLY A 465 28.09 -74.08 62.96
C GLY A 465 28.09 -75.60 63.12
N ARG A 466 28.73 -76.13 64.16
CA ARG A 466 28.61 -77.56 64.52
C ARG A 466 27.95 -77.76 65.88
N ASP A 467 26.71 -77.29 66.01
CA ASP A 467 25.71 -77.96 66.85
C ASP A 467 24.29 -77.56 66.40
N GLN A 468 23.48 -78.58 66.18
CA GLN A 468 22.09 -78.51 65.79
C GLN A 468 21.21 -78.12 66.99
N GLU A 469 20.12 -77.42 66.66
CA GLU A 469 18.92 -77.17 67.48
C GLU A 469 19.01 -76.02 68.50
N LYS A 470 18.51 -74.86 68.04
CA LYS A 470 18.04 -73.68 68.81
C LYS A 470 19.12 -72.73 69.31
N GLN A 471 19.61 -71.88 68.40
CA GLN A 471 20.33 -70.64 68.74
C GLN A 471 19.58 -69.42 68.15
N PRO A 472 19.46 -68.29 68.89
CA PRO A 472 18.67 -67.11 68.50
C PRO A 472 19.42 -66.15 67.56
N PHE A 473 20.67 -66.46 67.20
CA PHE A 473 21.49 -65.60 66.36
C PHE A 473 21.50 -66.10 64.91
N ARG A 474 21.11 -65.21 63.99
CA ARG A 474 21.08 -65.48 62.55
C ARG A 474 22.50 -65.77 62.07
N SER A 475 22.73 -66.97 61.54
CA SER A 475 23.99 -67.33 60.90
C SER A 475 24.34 -66.34 59.78
N TYR A 476 25.63 -66.21 59.45
CA TYR A 476 26.07 -65.39 58.33
C TYR A 476 25.37 -65.80 57.02
N GLU A 477 25.05 -67.09 56.87
CA GLU A 477 24.21 -67.62 55.80
C GLU A 477 22.78 -67.09 55.84
N ALA A 478 22.14 -66.98 57.02
CA ALA A 478 20.79 -66.42 57.12
C ALA A 478 20.76 -64.92 56.81
N MET A 479 21.82 -64.17 57.15
CA MET A 479 21.96 -62.77 56.72
C MET A 479 22.27 -62.66 55.24
N ALA A 480 23.16 -63.49 54.69
CA ALA A 480 23.44 -63.54 53.26
C ALA A 480 22.20 -63.94 52.45
N ALA A 481 21.39 -64.87 52.97
CA ALA A 481 20.10 -65.26 52.39
C ALA A 481 19.11 -64.10 52.43
N LYS A 482 19.02 -63.36 53.54
CA LYS A 482 18.16 -62.15 53.62
C LYS A 482 18.64 -61.01 52.73
N CYS A 483 19.94 -60.79 52.60
CA CYS A 483 20.48 -59.82 51.66
C CYS A 483 20.22 -60.24 50.21
N SER A 484 20.34 -61.53 49.91
CA SER A 484 20.01 -62.09 48.60
C SER A 484 18.51 -61.96 48.28
N GLN A 485 17.66 -62.22 49.28
CA GLN A 485 16.21 -62.00 49.22
C GLN A 485 15.92 -60.52 48.98
N LEU A 486 16.56 -59.59 49.71
CA LEU A 486 16.36 -58.16 49.54
C LEU A 486 16.82 -57.65 48.17
N ILE A 487 17.89 -58.23 47.62
CA ILE A 487 18.36 -57.94 46.26
C ILE A 487 17.39 -58.49 45.22
N GLN A 488 16.77 -59.65 45.46
CA GLN A 488 15.72 -60.20 44.61
C GLN A 488 14.43 -59.39 44.71
N ASP A 489 14.04 -58.95 45.91
CA ASP A 489 12.88 -58.10 46.17
C ASP A 489 13.08 -56.71 45.54
N LYS A 490 14.29 -56.15 45.63
CA LYS A 490 14.67 -54.92 44.92
C LYS A 490 14.56 -55.11 43.41
N ARG A 491 15.10 -56.21 42.85
CA ARG A 491 14.97 -56.52 41.41
C ARG A 491 13.52 -56.78 40.99
N ALA A 492 12.71 -57.38 41.84
CA ALA A 492 11.28 -57.61 41.61
C ALA A 492 10.49 -56.30 41.66
N LEU A 493 10.82 -55.40 42.59
CA LEU A 493 10.26 -54.05 42.66
C LEU A 493 10.72 -53.16 41.50
N GLU A 494 11.97 -53.25 41.08
CA GLU A 494 12.50 -52.60 39.87
C GLU A 494 11.89 -53.17 38.57
N ALA A 495 11.44 -54.42 38.58
CA ALA A 495 10.68 -55.03 37.49
C ALA A 495 9.16 -54.70 37.54
N GLN A 496 8.63 -54.37 38.73
CA GLN A 496 7.23 -53.96 38.95
C GLN A 496 7.01 -52.45 38.84
N LEU A 497 8.05 -51.64 39.07
CA LEU A 497 8.12 -50.22 38.75
C LEU A 497 8.75 -50.11 37.37
N PRO A 498 7.97 -49.88 36.30
CA PRO A 498 8.55 -49.58 35.01
C PRO A 498 9.21 -48.19 35.13
N LEU A 499 10.51 -48.18 35.40
CA LEU A 499 11.35 -46.97 35.41
C LEU A 499 11.47 -46.34 34.01
N GLU A 500 10.84 -46.96 33.00
CA GLU A 500 10.70 -46.49 31.62
C GLU A 500 9.23 -46.42 31.15
N ALA A 501 8.24 -46.47 32.04
CA ALA A 501 6.89 -46.06 31.65
C ALA A 501 6.78 -44.54 31.86
N PRO A 502 6.67 -43.73 30.79
CA PRO A 502 6.36 -42.32 30.96
C PRO A 502 5.06 -42.21 31.75
N MET A 503 5.09 -41.41 32.83
CA MET A 503 3.90 -41.11 33.62
C MET A 503 2.75 -40.85 32.65
N PRO A 504 1.57 -41.48 32.79
CA PRO A 504 0.50 -41.38 31.78
C PRO A 504 0.06 -39.92 31.54
N GLN A 505 0.30 -39.03 32.51
CA GLN A 505 0.12 -37.59 32.38
C GLN A 505 1.15 -36.94 31.45
N VAL A 506 2.40 -37.39 31.43
CA VAL A 506 3.47 -36.92 30.53
C VAL A 506 3.22 -37.43 29.12
N SER A 507 2.85 -38.71 28.94
CA SER A 507 2.47 -39.24 27.62
C SER A 507 1.20 -38.57 27.07
N ALA A 508 0.23 -38.27 27.94
CA ALA A 508 -0.94 -37.50 27.57
C ALA A 508 -0.56 -36.07 27.18
N LEU A 509 0.34 -35.41 27.93
CA LEU A 509 0.82 -34.06 27.62
C LEU A 509 1.60 -34.04 26.31
N GLU A 510 2.53 -34.97 26.11
CA GLU A 510 3.31 -35.15 24.88
C GLU A 510 2.39 -35.40 23.70
N SER A 511 1.39 -36.28 23.85
CA SER A 511 0.38 -36.50 22.79
C SER A 511 -0.43 -35.24 22.49
N SER A 512 -0.79 -34.44 23.50
CA SER A 512 -1.54 -33.21 23.31
C SER A 512 -0.70 -32.11 22.65
N ILE A 513 0.58 -32.01 23.02
CA ILE A 513 1.56 -31.11 22.40
C ILE A 513 1.79 -31.53 20.95
N GLU A 514 1.88 -32.83 20.68
CA GLU A 514 2.10 -33.35 19.33
C GLU A 514 0.85 -33.17 18.45
N VAL A 515 -0.36 -33.28 19.01
CA VAL A 515 -1.61 -32.93 18.31
C VAL A 515 -1.64 -31.43 17.98
N LEU A 516 -1.32 -30.56 18.94
CA LEU A 516 -1.25 -29.11 18.71
C LEU A 516 -0.15 -28.75 17.70
N TYR A 517 0.99 -29.43 17.75
CA TYR A 517 2.09 -29.24 16.81
C TYR A 517 1.66 -29.63 15.38
N ARG A 518 0.95 -30.75 15.21
CA ARG A 518 0.40 -31.16 13.90
C ARG A 518 -0.74 -30.26 13.41
N GLN A 519 -1.44 -29.56 14.29
CA GLN A 519 -2.47 -28.58 13.91
C GLN A 519 -1.87 -27.24 13.50
N LEU A 520 -0.76 -26.82 14.13
CA LEU A 520 -0.09 -25.56 13.86
C LEU A 520 0.94 -25.65 12.74
N TYR A 521 1.45 -26.83 12.43
CA TYR A 521 2.47 -27.05 11.42
C TYR A 521 2.03 -28.09 10.39
N ASN A 522 2.19 -27.76 9.11
CA ASN A 522 1.95 -28.70 8.02
C ASN A 522 3.05 -29.78 7.93
N SER A 523 2.88 -30.76 7.05
CA SER A 523 3.84 -31.85 6.80
C SER A 523 5.25 -31.39 6.36
N SER A 524 5.44 -30.09 6.12
CA SER A 524 6.72 -29.46 5.79
C SER A 524 7.31 -28.61 6.91
N ASN A 525 6.78 -28.70 8.15
CA ASN A 525 7.17 -27.91 9.32
C ASN A 525 7.08 -26.38 9.11
N GLN A 526 6.10 -25.91 8.34
CA GLN A 526 5.76 -24.48 8.22
C GLN A 526 4.53 -24.14 9.07
N LEU A 527 4.62 -23.03 9.82
CA LEU A 527 3.57 -22.55 10.71
C LEU A 527 2.33 -22.11 9.90
N GLN A 528 1.22 -22.83 10.02
CA GLN A 528 -0.06 -22.49 9.42
C GLN A 528 -0.85 -21.59 10.37
N LEU A 529 -0.78 -20.28 10.12
CA LEU A 529 -1.55 -19.25 10.85
C LEU A 529 -3.00 -19.12 10.36
N SER A 530 -3.38 -19.83 9.30
CA SER A 530 -4.71 -19.82 8.70
C SER A 530 -5.28 -21.25 8.66
N SER A 531 -6.58 -21.40 8.96
CA SER A 531 -7.24 -22.71 8.91
C SER A 531 -7.21 -23.26 7.47
N PRO A 532 -7.18 -24.61 7.29
CA PRO A 532 -7.20 -25.21 5.96
C PRO A 532 -8.43 -24.78 5.15
N GLU A 533 -9.59 -24.53 5.78
CA GLU A 533 -10.76 -24.03 5.06
C GLU A 533 -10.55 -22.61 4.51
N ILE A 534 -9.88 -21.73 5.26
CA ILE A 534 -9.57 -20.37 4.80
C ILE A 534 -8.53 -20.42 3.67
N SER A 535 -7.55 -21.31 3.77
CA SER A 535 -6.56 -21.50 2.70
C SER A 535 -7.20 -22.05 1.42
N GLU A 536 -8.14 -22.99 1.53
CA GLU A 536 -8.90 -23.51 0.39
C GLU A 536 -9.78 -22.44 -0.24
N LEU A 537 -10.48 -21.63 0.57
CA LEU A 537 -11.28 -20.51 0.09
C LEU A 537 -10.41 -19.45 -0.60
N MET A 538 -9.23 -19.14 -0.05
CA MET A 538 -8.28 -18.23 -0.69
C MET A 538 -7.75 -18.81 -2.01
N GLN A 539 -7.44 -20.11 -2.06
CA GLN A 539 -7.00 -20.76 -3.29
C GLN A 539 -8.12 -20.77 -4.35
N GLN A 540 -9.37 -21.01 -3.95
CA GLN A 540 -10.53 -20.91 -4.84
C GLN A 540 -10.73 -19.48 -5.35
N LEU A 541 -10.56 -18.48 -4.48
CA LEU A 541 -10.63 -17.07 -4.87
C LEU A 541 -9.55 -16.72 -5.91
N ILE A 542 -8.32 -17.19 -5.71
CA ILE A 542 -7.21 -16.99 -6.65
C ILE A 542 -7.54 -17.64 -8.00
N VAL A 543 -8.04 -18.89 -7.99
CA VAL A 543 -8.42 -19.59 -9.23
C VAL A 543 -9.57 -18.86 -9.95
N MET A 544 -10.57 -18.37 -9.23
CA MET A 544 -11.64 -17.57 -9.84
C MET A 544 -11.13 -16.23 -10.37
N GLN A 545 -10.20 -15.59 -9.66
CA GLN A 545 -9.58 -14.35 -10.09
C GLN A 545 -8.77 -14.57 -11.38
N ASP A 546 -7.99 -15.65 -11.46
CA ASP A 546 -7.23 -16.01 -12.66
C ASP A 546 -8.15 -16.36 -13.83
N ASP A 547 -9.26 -17.08 -13.60
CA ASP A 547 -10.27 -17.37 -14.64
C ASP A 547 -10.94 -16.09 -15.16
N LEU A 548 -11.26 -15.15 -14.28
CA LEU A 548 -11.80 -13.84 -14.67
C LEU A 548 -10.78 -13.03 -15.47
N TYR A 549 -9.51 -13.02 -15.06
CA TYR A 549 -8.46 -12.36 -15.83
C TYR A 549 -8.27 -12.99 -17.21
N GLN A 550 -8.31 -14.32 -17.31
CA GLN A 550 -8.21 -15.01 -18.59
C GLN A 550 -9.40 -14.65 -19.49
N LYS A 551 -10.63 -14.70 -18.98
CA LYS A 551 -11.83 -14.31 -19.73
C LYS A 551 -11.80 -12.86 -20.20
N LEU A 552 -11.33 -11.93 -19.36
CA LEU A 552 -11.17 -10.52 -19.75
C LEU A 552 -10.11 -10.36 -20.83
N THR A 553 -9.00 -11.10 -20.74
CA THR A 553 -7.93 -11.08 -21.73
C THR A 553 -8.41 -11.65 -23.07
N ASP A 554 -9.15 -12.76 -23.03
CA ASP A 554 -9.75 -13.38 -24.21
C ASP A 554 -10.75 -12.42 -24.87
N LEU A 555 -11.62 -11.79 -24.09
CA LEU A 555 -12.60 -10.81 -24.58
C LEU A 555 -11.91 -9.58 -25.19
N LEU A 556 -10.85 -9.08 -24.57
CA LEU A 556 -10.03 -8.01 -25.15
C LEU A 556 -9.40 -8.45 -26.47
N SER A 557 -8.86 -9.67 -26.55
CA SER A 557 -8.29 -10.20 -27.78
C SER A 557 -9.33 -10.35 -28.88
N ASP A 558 -10.54 -10.81 -28.55
CA ASP A 558 -11.68 -10.91 -29.47
C ASP A 558 -12.13 -9.52 -29.96
N LEU A 559 -12.17 -8.53 -29.07
CA LEU A 559 -12.49 -7.16 -29.45
C LEU A 559 -11.41 -6.55 -30.34
N GLU A 560 -10.13 -6.83 -30.09
CA GLU A 560 -9.05 -6.40 -30.96
C GLU A 560 -9.11 -7.06 -32.33
N LEU A 561 -9.41 -8.36 -32.39
CA LEU A 561 -9.62 -9.08 -33.64
C LEU A 561 -10.83 -8.52 -34.41
N LYS A 562 -11.95 -8.27 -33.73
CA LYS A 562 -13.12 -7.61 -34.32
C LYS A 562 -12.80 -6.20 -34.80
N ARG A 563 -12.04 -5.43 -34.01
CA ARG A 563 -11.59 -4.08 -34.41
C ARG A 563 -10.73 -4.13 -35.67
N ARG A 564 -9.78 -5.07 -35.76
CA ARG A 564 -8.98 -5.30 -36.97
C ARG A 564 -9.83 -5.75 -38.15
N SER A 565 -10.85 -6.59 -37.92
CA SER A 565 -11.77 -6.99 -38.99
C SER A 565 -12.60 -5.82 -39.53
N LEU A 566 -12.91 -4.83 -38.68
CA LEU A 566 -13.60 -3.61 -39.05
C LEU A 566 -12.70 -2.57 -39.74
N GLU A 567 -11.40 -2.84 -39.92
CA GLU A 567 -10.56 -2.06 -40.84
C GLU A 567 -10.89 -2.40 -42.31
N ASN A 568 -11.57 -3.52 -42.56
CA ASN A 568 -12.11 -3.82 -43.89
C ASN A 568 -13.31 -2.90 -44.17
N PRO A 569 -13.27 -2.08 -45.24
CA PRO A 569 -14.31 -1.10 -45.54
C PRO A 569 -15.69 -1.72 -45.76
N ILE A 570 -15.75 -2.98 -46.22
CA ILE A 570 -17.02 -3.70 -46.47
C ILE A 570 -17.71 -4.05 -45.14
N LEU A 571 -16.98 -4.66 -44.20
CA LEU A 571 -17.50 -5.02 -42.88
C LEU A 571 -17.84 -3.78 -42.04
N GLN A 572 -17.11 -2.68 -42.26
CA GLN A 572 -17.40 -1.40 -41.63
C GLN A 572 -18.72 -0.80 -42.15
N ALA A 573 -18.97 -0.87 -43.47
CA ALA A 573 -20.23 -0.45 -44.07
C ALA A 573 -21.41 -1.30 -43.57
N GLU A 574 -21.27 -2.63 -43.55
CA GLU A 574 -22.28 -3.55 -42.99
C GLU A 574 -22.60 -3.25 -41.53
N ARG A 575 -21.57 -3.02 -40.69
CA ARG A 575 -21.77 -2.60 -39.30
C ARG A 575 -22.52 -1.28 -39.21
N ASN A 576 -22.17 -0.30 -40.02
CA ASN A 576 -22.82 1.02 -39.99
C ASN A 576 -24.29 0.91 -40.37
N LEU A 577 -24.62 0.12 -41.41
CA LEU A 577 -26.00 -0.19 -41.78
C LEU A 577 -26.75 -0.89 -40.63
N TYR A 578 -26.12 -1.87 -39.97
CA TYR A 578 -26.72 -2.54 -38.80
C TYR A 578 -26.96 -1.56 -37.65
N VAL A 579 -26.06 -0.62 -37.40
CA VAL A 579 -26.24 0.42 -36.38
C VAL A 579 -27.33 1.40 -36.77
N TYR A 580 -27.37 1.86 -38.02
CA TYR A 580 -28.40 2.79 -38.50
C TYR A 580 -29.79 2.15 -38.51
N PHE A 581 -29.89 0.84 -38.74
CA PHE A 581 -31.14 0.09 -38.60
C PHE A 581 -31.80 0.23 -37.22
N TYR A 582 -31.01 0.27 -36.14
CA TYR A 582 -31.56 0.45 -34.79
C TYR A 582 -31.55 1.92 -34.31
N CYS A 583 -30.66 2.76 -34.83
CA CYS A 583 -30.41 4.09 -34.28
C CYS A 583 -30.93 5.25 -35.14
N SER A 584 -31.15 5.06 -36.45
CA SER A 584 -31.52 6.14 -37.36
C SER A 584 -32.02 5.64 -38.72
N GLU A 585 -33.34 5.57 -38.88
CA GLU A 585 -33.98 5.09 -40.13
C GLU A 585 -33.66 5.97 -41.35
N ASP A 586 -33.64 7.30 -41.18
CA ASP A 586 -33.41 8.22 -42.31
C ASP A 586 -32.01 8.07 -42.91
N ARG A 587 -30.99 7.90 -42.07
CA ARG A 587 -29.60 7.66 -42.52
C ARG A 587 -29.44 6.29 -43.19
N LEU A 588 -30.16 5.28 -42.69
CA LEU A 588 -30.19 3.97 -43.34
C LEU A 588 -30.79 4.08 -44.74
N ARG A 589 -31.90 4.83 -44.89
CA ARG A 589 -32.56 5.04 -46.18
C ARG A 589 -31.64 5.73 -47.18
N GLU A 590 -30.96 6.80 -46.77
CA GLU A 590 -30.00 7.53 -47.60
C GLU A 590 -28.84 6.64 -48.07
N ASP A 591 -28.19 5.92 -47.16
CA ASP A 591 -27.04 5.05 -47.49
C ASP A 591 -27.45 3.87 -48.39
N VAL A 592 -28.63 3.27 -48.17
CA VAL A 592 -29.16 2.18 -49.01
C VAL A 592 -29.51 2.69 -50.40
N GLU A 593 -30.15 3.86 -50.53
CA GLU A 593 -30.44 4.47 -51.83
C GLU A 593 -29.16 4.83 -52.61
N GLU A 594 -28.10 5.24 -51.93
CA GLU A 594 -26.81 5.51 -52.57
C GLU A 594 -26.13 4.22 -53.05
N LEU A 595 -26.19 3.15 -52.25
CA LEU A 595 -25.70 1.82 -52.66
C LEU A 595 -26.51 1.23 -53.83
N GLU A 596 -27.83 1.40 -53.84
CA GLU A 596 -28.68 0.99 -54.96
C GLU A 596 -28.35 1.76 -56.24
N LYS A 597 -28.11 3.07 -56.15
CA LYS A 597 -27.66 3.89 -57.29
C LYS A 597 -26.30 3.44 -57.81
N GLN A 598 -25.35 3.10 -56.93
CA GLN A 598 -24.03 2.60 -57.30
C GLN A 598 -24.08 1.19 -57.94
N ALA A 599 -24.91 0.29 -57.42
CA ALA A 599 -25.13 -1.05 -57.99
C ALA A 599 -25.84 -1.01 -59.36
N SER A 600 -26.78 -0.07 -59.52
CA SER A 600 -27.44 0.19 -60.80
C SER A 600 -26.49 0.73 -61.87
N ALA A 601 -25.43 1.43 -61.45
CA ALA A 601 -24.40 1.98 -62.33
C ALA A 601 -23.31 0.96 -62.71
N SER A 602 -23.06 -0.07 -61.89
CA SER A 602 -22.08 -1.13 -62.17
C SER A 602 -22.66 -2.33 -62.96
N SER A 603 -23.98 -2.41 -63.11
CA SER A 603 -24.69 -3.43 -63.90
C SER A 603 -24.94 -3.03 -65.37
N LYS A 604 -24.31 -1.95 -65.85
CA LYS A 604 -24.21 -1.57 -67.27
C LYS A 604 -22.78 -1.75 -67.74
#